data_AF-A0A0B6YMG5-F1
#
_entry.id   AF-A0A0B6YMG5-F1
#
_cell.length_a   1.000
_cell.length_b   1.000
_cell.length_c   1.000
_cell.angle_alpha   90.00
_cell.angle_beta   90.00
_cell.angle_gamma   90.00
#
_symmetry.space_group_name_H-M   'P 1'
#
loop_
_entity.id
_entity.type
_entity.pdbx_description
1 polymer ?
#
loop_
_entity_poly.entity_id
_entity_poly.type
_entity_poly.pdbx_seq_one_letter_code
_entity_poly.pdbx_strand_id
1 'polypeptide(L)'
;SKWQLVVNGGRNSENRFPLFDHTVGNNQGMYLLGKTRGDDVKSPHIELSSPHCMRFHYHMRGKVVQGMAVSVYNMDQEKWMDVWNITETVGVDRWLMGMFDLEPGRFDVIFRPHDNRRFALDDILLIEGKCNDMRCLEGEFKCMTQASVNCLPLAVMCNFVLDCDDTIDEYNCKDRTYICDFENGNICSLEQESDDTMMSEWVMVNSSNTPGNLQDHTFQNNSGTMLKINTEELLKSDHVFMSHY
;
A
#
# COMPACT_ATOMS: atom_id res chain seq x y z
N SER A 1 -9.24 -18.19 4.56
CA SER A 1 -8.47 -17.05 4.06
C SER A 1 -8.41 -16.01 5.17
N LYS A 2 -7.22 -15.60 5.64
CA LYS A 2 -7.08 -14.53 6.65
C LYS A 2 -6.40 -13.27 6.09
N TRP A 3 -6.57 -12.99 4.81
CA TRP A 3 -6.47 -11.62 4.33
C TRP A 3 -7.56 -10.79 4.99
N GLN A 4 -7.21 -9.62 5.50
CA GLN A 4 -8.18 -8.72 6.11
C GLN A 4 -8.48 -7.58 5.14
N LEU A 5 -9.76 -7.35 4.85
CA LEU A 5 -10.21 -6.09 4.29
C LEU A 5 -10.04 -4.99 5.35
N VAL A 6 -9.13 -4.07 5.08
CA VAL A 6 -8.95 -2.86 5.89
C VAL A 6 -9.85 -1.79 5.30
N VAL A 7 -10.58 -1.09 6.16
CA VAL A 7 -11.49 -0.01 5.78
C VAL A 7 -11.10 1.23 6.57
N ASN A 8 -11.16 2.39 5.91
CA ASN A 8 -10.85 3.68 6.49
C ASN A 8 -9.46 3.72 7.17
N GLY A 9 -8.41 3.29 6.46
CA GLY A 9 -7.02 3.29 6.95
C GLY A 9 -6.79 2.46 8.22
N GLY A 10 -7.69 1.53 8.55
CA GLY A 10 -7.53 0.69 9.73
C GLY A 10 -7.64 1.47 11.04
N ARG A 11 -8.58 2.44 11.14
CA ARG A 11 -8.84 3.26 12.35
C ARG A 11 -8.90 2.48 13.69
N ASN A 12 -9.11 1.15 13.66
CA ASN A 12 -9.20 0.26 14.82
C ASN A 12 -8.22 -0.94 14.81
N SER A 13 -7.16 -0.95 13.98
CA SER A 13 -6.18 -2.06 13.93
C SER A 13 -4.80 -1.68 14.46
N GLU A 14 -4.15 -2.64 15.13
CA GLU A 14 -2.75 -2.54 15.61
C GLU A 14 -1.75 -2.35 14.45
N ASN A 15 -2.09 -2.80 13.23
CA ASN A 15 -1.29 -2.59 12.02
C ASN A 15 -1.96 -1.49 11.19
N ARG A 16 -1.30 -0.33 11.04
CA ARG A 16 -1.82 0.86 10.35
C ARG A 16 -1.15 1.17 9.01
N PHE A 17 -0.38 0.23 8.47
CA PHE A 17 0.30 0.42 7.19
C PHE A 17 -0.27 -0.53 6.13
N PRO A 18 -0.54 -0.04 4.91
CA PRO A 18 -0.44 1.36 4.45
C PRO A 18 -1.44 2.31 5.15
N LEU A 19 -1.04 3.56 5.37
CA LEU A 19 -1.87 4.54 6.11
C LEU A 19 -3.01 5.11 5.27
N PHE A 20 -2.90 5.00 3.94
CA PHE A 20 -3.90 5.42 2.99
C PHE A 20 -4.15 4.33 1.95
N ASP A 21 -5.35 4.38 1.40
CA ASP A 21 -5.82 3.53 0.32
C ASP A 21 -5.32 4.01 -1.05
N HIS A 22 -4.97 3.08 -1.94
CA HIS A 22 -4.45 3.47 -3.24
C HIS A 22 -5.55 4.09 -4.10
N THR A 23 -6.75 3.50 -4.19
CA THR A 23 -7.81 4.01 -5.07
C THR A 23 -8.21 5.45 -4.75
N VAL A 24 -8.40 5.76 -3.46
CA VAL A 24 -8.89 7.07 -2.99
C VAL A 24 -7.73 8.06 -2.75
N GLY A 25 -6.51 7.56 -2.50
CA GLY A 25 -5.35 8.39 -2.16
C GLY A 25 -5.42 9.00 -0.75
N ASN A 26 -6.25 8.45 0.14
CA ASN A 26 -6.39 8.89 1.53
C ASN A 26 -6.88 7.75 2.44
N ASN A 27 -7.08 8.02 3.74
CA ASN A 27 -7.56 7.02 4.70
C ASN A 27 -9.07 6.70 4.63
N GLN A 28 -9.80 7.04 3.58
CA GLN A 28 -11.24 6.75 3.48
C GLN A 28 -11.55 5.53 2.60
N GLY A 29 -10.55 4.96 1.94
CA GLY A 29 -10.71 3.78 1.08
C GLY A 29 -10.54 2.44 1.79
N MET A 30 -10.28 1.39 1.00
CA MET A 30 -10.18 0.00 1.44
C MET A 30 -9.15 -0.81 0.67
N TYR A 31 -8.24 -1.47 1.39
CA TYR A 31 -7.25 -2.38 0.82
C TYR A 31 -7.23 -3.73 1.54
N LEU A 32 -6.59 -4.73 0.93
CA LEU A 32 -6.39 -6.06 1.52
C LEU A 32 -5.04 -6.13 2.23
N LEU A 33 -5.01 -6.59 3.49
CA LEU A 33 -3.78 -6.78 4.26
C LEU A 33 -3.44 -8.26 4.47
N GLY A 34 -2.23 -8.66 4.09
CA GLY A 34 -1.68 -10.00 4.27
C GLY A 34 -1.20 -10.22 5.70
N LYS A 35 -2.04 -10.81 6.55
CA LYS A 35 -1.71 -10.98 7.98
C LYS A 35 -0.73 -12.10 8.29
N THR A 36 -0.76 -13.16 7.51
CA THR A 36 -0.05 -14.40 7.83
C THR A 36 0.58 -14.95 6.56
N ARG A 37 1.84 -15.34 6.69
CA ARG A 37 2.62 -15.99 5.66
C ARG A 37 1.88 -17.22 5.15
N GLY A 38 1.80 -17.33 3.83
CA GLY A 38 1.18 -18.48 3.16
C GLY A 38 -0.35 -18.47 3.14
N ASP A 39 -1.00 -17.43 3.67
CA ASP A 39 -2.42 -17.23 3.43
C ASP A 39 -2.60 -16.65 2.03
N ASP A 40 -3.24 -17.42 1.15
CA ASP A 40 -3.47 -17.05 -0.24
C ASP A 40 -4.70 -16.14 -0.39
N VAL A 41 -4.60 -15.10 -1.23
CA VAL A 41 -5.77 -14.59 -1.97
C VAL A 41 -5.83 -15.35 -3.27
N LYS A 42 -7.00 -15.88 -3.60
CA LYS A 42 -7.25 -16.52 -4.88
C LYS A 42 -8.25 -15.69 -5.68
N SER A 43 -7.98 -15.51 -6.97
CA SER A 43 -8.97 -14.94 -7.88
C SER A 43 -10.18 -15.87 -8.01
N PRO A 44 -11.32 -15.37 -8.52
CA PRO A 44 -12.28 -16.23 -9.21
C PRO A 44 -11.61 -16.99 -10.36
N HIS A 45 -12.28 -18.02 -10.87
CA HIS A 45 -11.87 -18.68 -12.11
C HIS A 45 -11.92 -17.67 -13.27
N ILE A 46 -10.84 -17.58 -14.02
CA ILE A 46 -10.69 -16.64 -15.14
C ILE A 46 -10.68 -17.43 -16.44
N GLU A 47 -11.50 -17.03 -17.41
CA GLU A 47 -11.50 -17.58 -18.77
C GLU A 47 -11.32 -16.46 -19.78
N LEU A 48 -10.27 -16.55 -20.63
CA LEU A 48 -9.89 -15.48 -21.55
C LEU A 48 -9.86 -15.96 -23.00
N SER A 49 -10.43 -15.17 -23.90
CA SER A 49 -10.41 -15.38 -25.35
C SER A 49 -9.36 -14.55 -26.10
N SER A 50 -8.79 -13.54 -25.43
CA SER A 50 -7.75 -12.65 -25.94
C SER A 50 -6.68 -12.43 -24.85
N PRO A 51 -5.47 -11.96 -25.19
CA PRO A 51 -4.47 -11.61 -24.19
C PRO A 51 -4.97 -10.51 -23.25
N HIS A 52 -4.68 -10.65 -21.96
CA HIS A 52 -4.99 -9.63 -20.94
C HIS A 52 -3.77 -9.34 -20.08
N CYS A 53 -3.66 -8.10 -19.63
CA CYS A 53 -2.72 -7.68 -18.60
C CYS A 53 -3.44 -7.68 -17.25
N MET A 54 -2.96 -8.49 -16.31
CA MET A 54 -3.34 -8.29 -14.91
C MET A 54 -2.40 -7.27 -14.30
N ARG A 55 -2.96 -6.22 -13.70
CA ARG A 55 -2.23 -5.25 -12.88
C ARG A 55 -2.82 -5.20 -11.49
N PHE A 56 -2.00 -4.86 -10.51
CA PHE A 56 -2.41 -4.70 -9.12
C PHE A 56 -1.46 -3.77 -8.40
N HIS A 57 -1.92 -3.16 -7.33
CA HIS A 57 -1.10 -2.34 -6.47
C HIS A 57 -0.74 -3.11 -5.21
N TYR A 58 0.50 -2.92 -4.77
CA TYR A 58 1.00 -3.51 -3.55
C TYR A 58 1.78 -2.47 -2.76
N HIS A 59 1.73 -2.61 -1.44
CA HIS A 59 2.50 -1.81 -0.51
C HIS A 59 3.28 -2.74 0.40
N MET A 60 4.53 -2.40 0.65
CA MET A 60 5.43 -3.16 1.51
C MET A 60 5.74 -2.35 2.75
N ARG A 61 5.69 -2.99 3.92
CA ARG A 61 6.01 -2.34 5.18
C ARG A 61 7.35 -2.85 5.73
N GLY A 62 8.34 -1.98 5.86
CA GLY A 62 9.63 -2.31 6.47
C GLY A 62 10.40 -3.40 5.75
N LYS A 63 11.35 -4.04 6.43
CA LYS A 63 12.21 -5.04 5.78
C LYS A 63 11.46 -6.31 5.39
N VAL A 64 11.47 -6.56 4.08
CA VAL A 64 11.07 -7.79 3.42
C VAL A 64 12.17 -8.82 3.63
N VAL A 65 11.79 -10.03 4.03
CA VAL A 65 12.73 -11.13 4.29
C VAL A 65 12.58 -12.22 3.24
N GLN A 66 11.35 -12.56 2.86
CA GLN A 66 11.05 -13.60 1.86
C GLN A 66 10.17 -13.11 0.72
N GLY A 67 9.43 -12.01 0.90
CA GLY A 67 8.73 -11.36 -0.20
C GLY A 67 7.27 -11.73 -0.38
N MET A 68 6.77 -11.50 -1.59
CA MET A 68 5.45 -11.89 -2.06
C MET A 68 5.57 -12.44 -3.48
N ALA A 69 4.79 -13.45 -3.81
CA ALA A 69 4.73 -14.02 -5.15
C ALA A 69 3.29 -14.07 -5.65
N VAL A 70 3.15 -13.97 -6.97
CA VAL A 70 1.93 -14.27 -7.70
C VAL A 70 2.17 -15.48 -8.59
N SER A 71 1.36 -16.50 -8.40
CA SER A 71 1.42 -17.75 -9.17
C SER A 71 0.10 -17.97 -9.89
N VAL A 72 0.17 -18.52 -11.09
CA VAL A 72 -0.97 -18.83 -11.95
C VAL A 72 -1.00 -20.33 -12.21
N TYR A 73 -2.16 -20.94 -12.04
CA TYR A 73 -2.42 -22.29 -12.51
C TYR A 73 -3.15 -22.23 -13.85
N ASN A 74 -2.47 -22.61 -14.92
CA ASN A 74 -3.06 -22.76 -16.24
C ASN A 74 -3.74 -24.13 -16.30
N MET A 75 -5.08 -24.14 -16.35
CA MET A 75 -5.89 -25.36 -16.36
C MET A 75 -5.82 -26.11 -17.68
N ASP A 76 -5.60 -25.40 -18.79
CA ASP A 76 -5.52 -26.01 -20.12
C ASP A 76 -4.20 -26.79 -20.30
N GLN A 77 -3.15 -26.35 -19.60
CA GLN A 77 -1.83 -26.99 -19.60
C GLN A 77 -1.56 -27.81 -18.33
N GLU A 78 -2.48 -27.81 -17.37
CA GLU A 78 -2.33 -28.39 -16.02
C GLU A 78 -1.02 -27.99 -15.32
N LYS A 79 -0.61 -26.72 -15.46
CA LYS A 79 0.73 -26.25 -15.04
C LYS A 79 0.67 -25.01 -14.15
N TRP A 80 1.49 -25.02 -13.10
CA TRP A 80 1.79 -23.84 -12.29
C TRP A 80 2.90 -22.99 -12.90
N MET A 81 2.73 -21.66 -12.82
CA MET A 81 3.69 -20.67 -13.29
C MET A 81 3.82 -19.56 -12.26
N ASP A 82 5.03 -19.22 -11.85
CA ASP A 82 5.30 -18.00 -11.10
C ASP A 82 5.43 -16.85 -12.09
N VAL A 83 4.50 -15.89 -12.03
CA VAL A 83 4.37 -14.82 -13.03
C VAL A 83 4.89 -13.48 -12.54
N TRP A 84 4.94 -13.30 -11.21
CA TRP A 84 5.45 -12.09 -10.59
C TRP A 84 5.98 -12.41 -9.19
N ASN A 85 7.06 -11.76 -8.77
CA ASN A 85 7.53 -11.82 -7.40
C ASN A 85 8.28 -10.55 -7.01
N ILE A 86 8.40 -10.37 -5.70
CA ILE A 86 9.33 -9.45 -5.06
C ILE A 86 9.95 -10.18 -3.88
N THR A 87 11.26 -10.13 -3.74
CA THR A 87 12.01 -10.90 -2.72
C THR A 87 12.78 -10.03 -1.73
N GLU A 88 12.83 -8.72 -1.97
CA GLU A 88 13.56 -7.75 -1.17
C GLU A 88 12.72 -6.48 -0.97
N THR A 89 13.12 -5.64 -0.01
CA THR A 89 12.51 -4.32 0.13
C THR A 89 12.99 -3.46 -1.03
N VAL A 90 12.05 -2.83 -1.71
CA VAL A 90 12.34 -2.01 -2.87
C VAL A 90 11.73 -0.63 -2.65
N GLY A 91 12.57 0.40 -2.73
CA GLY A 91 12.16 1.79 -2.59
C GLY A 91 11.73 2.19 -1.18
N VAL A 92 11.13 3.37 -1.12
CA VAL A 92 10.52 3.98 0.09
C VAL A 92 9.12 3.43 0.36
N ASP A 93 8.53 3.82 1.49
CA ASP A 93 7.19 3.41 1.94
C ASP A 93 6.09 4.05 1.07
N ARG A 94 5.78 3.43 -0.08
CA ARG A 94 4.77 3.90 -1.04
C ARG A 94 4.08 2.75 -1.77
N TRP A 95 2.96 3.06 -2.41
CA TRP A 95 2.28 2.12 -3.30
C TRP A 95 3.07 1.90 -4.59
N LEU A 96 3.27 0.63 -4.93
CA LEU A 96 3.93 0.18 -6.15
C LEU A 96 2.96 -0.66 -6.98
N MET A 97 3.22 -0.78 -8.28
CA MET A 97 2.38 -1.57 -9.19
C MET A 97 3.12 -2.84 -9.64
N GLY A 98 2.44 -3.97 -9.57
CA GLY A 98 2.82 -5.23 -10.19
C GLY A 98 1.95 -5.50 -11.42
N MET A 99 2.52 -6.14 -12.44
CA MET A 99 1.78 -6.52 -13.64
C MET A 99 2.36 -7.77 -14.31
N PHE A 100 1.50 -8.55 -14.98
CA PHE A 100 1.89 -9.71 -15.77
C PHE A 100 0.85 -10.03 -16.85
N ASP A 101 1.30 -10.63 -17.94
CA ASP A 101 0.45 -11.04 -19.06
C ASP A 101 -0.22 -12.41 -18.79
N LEU A 102 -1.47 -12.52 -19.20
CA LEU A 102 -2.21 -13.78 -19.34
C LEU A 102 -2.60 -13.95 -20.81
N GLU A 103 -2.13 -15.04 -21.41
CA GLU A 103 -2.56 -15.45 -22.76
C GLU A 103 -3.97 -16.06 -22.71
N PRO A 104 -4.67 -16.24 -23.85
CA PRO A 104 -5.97 -16.91 -23.88
C PRO A 104 -5.92 -18.29 -23.20
N GLY A 105 -6.91 -18.58 -22.35
CA GLY A 105 -6.97 -19.82 -21.58
C GLY A 105 -7.76 -19.70 -20.28
N ARG A 106 -7.68 -20.74 -19.45
CA ARG A 106 -8.36 -20.83 -18.15
C ARG A 106 -7.38 -20.85 -16.98
N PHE A 107 -7.60 -19.96 -16.01
CA PHE A 107 -6.63 -19.67 -14.96
C PHE A 107 -7.23 -19.55 -13.57
N ASP A 108 -6.45 -20.01 -12.58
CA ASP A 108 -6.53 -19.55 -11.19
C ASP A 108 -5.31 -18.70 -10.87
N VAL A 109 -5.51 -17.52 -10.28
CA VAL A 109 -4.42 -16.63 -9.83
C VAL A 109 -4.34 -16.65 -8.31
N ILE A 110 -3.13 -16.78 -7.77
CA ILE A 110 -2.86 -16.80 -6.34
C ILE A 110 -1.86 -15.71 -5.99
N PHE A 111 -2.24 -14.82 -5.08
CA PHE A 111 -1.34 -13.88 -4.42
C PHE A 111 -0.95 -14.45 -3.06
N ARG A 112 0.35 -14.68 -2.86
CA ARG A 112 0.88 -15.31 -1.64
C ARG A 112 1.93 -14.42 -0.97
N PRO A 113 1.67 -13.92 0.24
CA PRO A 113 2.69 -13.24 1.03
C PRO A 113 3.58 -14.29 1.69
N HIS A 114 4.89 -14.14 1.57
CA HIS A 114 5.88 -14.97 2.27
C HIS A 114 6.35 -14.35 3.59
N ASP A 115 5.99 -13.10 3.86
CA ASP A 115 6.21 -12.44 5.14
C ASP A 115 4.89 -12.09 5.85
N ASN A 116 4.92 -12.10 7.19
CA ASN A 116 3.75 -11.78 8.02
C ASN A 116 3.52 -10.27 8.11
N ARG A 117 2.31 -9.78 7.81
CA ARG A 117 1.89 -8.37 8.02
C ARG A 117 2.73 -7.33 7.28
N ARG A 118 3.44 -7.74 6.21
CA ARG A 118 4.33 -6.89 5.41
C ARG A 118 3.68 -6.36 4.15
N PHE A 119 2.69 -7.06 3.59
CA PHE A 119 2.14 -6.77 2.27
C PHE A 119 0.68 -6.36 2.35
N ALA A 120 0.34 -5.27 1.68
CA ALA A 120 -1.04 -4.94 1.31
C ALA A 120 -1.22 -5.03 -0.19
N LEU A 121 -2.45 -5.30 -0.62
CA LEU A 121 -2.88 -5.37 -2.01
C LEU A 121 -4.07 -4.46 -2.22
N ASP A 122 -4.10 -3.79 -3.37
CA ASP A 122 -5.22 -2.97 -3.81
C ASP A 122 -5.35 -3.03 -5.34
N ASP A 123 -6.47 -2.54 -5.88
CA ASP A 123 -6.68 -2.30 -7.31
C ASP A 123 -6.27 -3.45 -8.25
N ILE A 124 -6.65 -4.69 -7.91
CA ILE A 124 -6.42 -5.86 -8.78
C ILE A 124 -7.38 -5.78 -9.98
N LEU A 125 -6.81 -5.58 -11.16
CA LEU A 125 -7.53 -5.32 -12.40
C LEU A 125 -7.03 -6.24 -13.52
N LEU A 126 -7.97 -6.72 -14.33
CA LEU A 126 -7.67 -7.49 -15.54
C LEU A 126 -8.14 -6.69 -16.76
N ILE A 127 -7.20 -6.28 -17.60
CA ILE A 127 -7.43 -5.36 -18.72
C ILE A 127 -7.08 -6.08 -20.02
N GLU A 128 -7.94 -6.00 -21.03
CA GLU A 128 -7.67 -6.57 -22.35
C GLU A 128 -6.43 -5.91 -23.00
N GLY A 129 -5.55 -6.73 -23.59
CA GLY A 129 -4.29 -6.31 -24.20
C GLY A 129 -3.05 -6.81 -23.45
N LYS A 130 -1.86 -6.42 -23.91
CA LYS A 130 -0.59 -6.77 -23.25
C LYS A 130 -0.15 -5.67 -22.28
N CYS A 131 0.59 -6.04 -21.23
CA CYS A 131 1.06 -5.08 -20.23
C CYS A 131 1.97 -3.99 -20.80
N ASN A 132 2.72 -4.26 -21.87
CA ASN A 132 3.52 -3.25 -22.55
C ASN A 132 2.70 -2.13 -23.22
N ASP A 133 1.45 -2.42 -23.57
CA ASP A 133 0.53 -1.46 -24.20
C ASP A 133 -0.38 -0.78 -23.16
N MET A 134 -0.29 -1.20 -21.89
CA MET A 134 -1.14 -0.72 -20.81
C MET A 134 -0.89 0.76 -20.52
N ARG A 135 -1.98 1.45 -20.20
CA ARG A 135 -2.00 2.85 -19.79
C ARG A 135 -2.73 2.95 -18.47
N CYS A 136 -2.40 3.99 -17.71
CA CYS A 136 -3.15 4.34 -16.52
C CYS A 136 -4.61 4.65 -16.88
N LEU A 137 -5.52 4.28 -15.99
CA LEU A 137 -6.96 4.44 -16.18
C LEU A 137 -7.38 5.90 -15.99
N GLU A 138 -8.64 6.20 -16.31
CA GLU A 138 -9.23 7.50 -15.99
C GLU A 138 -9.17 7.74 -14.46
N GLY A 139 -8.72 8.92 -14.06
CA GLY A 139 -8.50 9.24 -12.65
C GLY A 139 -7.11 8.86 -12.11
N GLU A 140 -6.25 8.26 -12.93
CA GLU A 140 -4.86 7.97 -12.61
C GLU A 140 -3.89 8.78 -13.50
N PHE A 141 -2.65 8.91 -13.04
CA PHE A 141 -1.55 9.46 -13.82
C PHE A 141 -0.35 8.51 -13.85
N LYS A 142 0.45 8.66 -14.90
CA LYS A 142 1.68 7.89 -15.06
C LYS A 142 2.78 8.47 -14.19
N CYS A 143 3.35 7.62 -13.36
CA CYS A 143 4.43 7.88 -12.42
C CYS A 143 5.56 6.88 -12.67
N MET A 144 6.83 7.29 -12.50
CA MET A 144 7.95 6.35 -12.52
C MET A 144 8.35 5.99 -11.09
N THR A 145 8.34 4.70 -10.77
CA THR A 145 8.84 4.18 -9.49
C THR A 145 9.72 2.97 -9.74
N GLN A 146 10.94 2.97 -9.19
CA GLN A 146 11.90 1.87 -9.30
C GLN A 146 12.17 1.51 -10.77
N ALA A 147 12.39 2.54 -11.58
CA ALA A 147 12.57 2.48 -13.04
C ALA A 147 11.43 1.78 -13.81
N SER A 148 10.27 1.56 -13.16
CA SER A 148 9.09 0.93 -13.75
C SER A 148 7.92 1.91 -13.78
N VAL A 149 6.99 1.68 -14.70
CA VAL A 149 5.74 2.44 -14.75
C VAL A 149 4.90 2.08 -13.54
N ASN A 150 4.35 3.11 -12.88
CA ASN A 150 3.36 3.03 -11.83
C ASN A 150 2.20 3.96 -12.19
N CYS A 151 0.98 3.57 -11.84
CA CYS A 151 -0.21 4.37 -12.11
C CYS A 151 -0.81 4.75 -10.77
N LEU A 152 -0.70 6.02 -10.41
CA LEU A 152 -1.16 6.54 -9.12
C LEU A 152 -2.44 7.35 -9.31
N PRO A 153 -3.33 7.41 -8.30
CA PRO A 153 -4.55 8.23 -8.37
C PRO A 153 -4.20 9.71 -8.47
N LEU A 154 -5.01 10.51 -9.18
CA LEU A 154 -4.83 11.97 -9.22
C LEU A 154 -4.90 12.63 -7.84
N ALA A 155 -5.51 11.96 -6.85
CA ALA A 155 -5.62 12.44 -5.47
C ALA A 155 -4.27 12.56 -4.75
N VAL A 156 -3.22 11.88 -5.21
CA VAL A 156 -1.87 12.01 -4.64
C VAL A 156 -1.01 13.06 -5.36
N MET A 157 -1.51 13.74 -6.38
CA MET A 157 -0.79 14.88 -6.96
C MET A 157 -0.82 16.10 -6.02
N CYS A 158 0.30 16.81 -5.94
CA CYS A 158 0.42 18.05 -5.18
C CYS A 158 0.00 17.91 -3.71
N ASN A 159 0.38 16.78 -3.10
CA ASN A 159 0.15 16.50 -1.69
C ASN A 159 1.43 16.69 -0.86
N PHE A 160 2.53 17.15 -1.48
CA PHE A 160 3.86 17.28 -0.91
C PHE A 160 4.48 15.98 -0.40
N VAL A 161 3.98 14.84 -0.88
CA VAL A 161 4.57 13.52 -0.68
C VAL A 161 5.24 13.12 -1.98
N LEU A 162 6.51 12.74 -1.89
CA LEU A 162 7.22 12.24 -3.05
C LEU A 162 6.84 10.77 -3.31
N ASP A 163 5.76 10.59 -4.05
CA ASP A 163 5.27 9.29 -4.49
C ASP A 163 6.02 8.81 -5.77
N CYS A 164 6.52 9.74 -6.59
CA CYS A 164 7.22 9.44 -7.84
C CYS A 164 8.73 9.71 -7.81
N ASP A 165 9.53 8.80 -8.41
CA ASP A 165 10.98 9.02 -8.56
C ASP A 165 11.32 10.18 -9.51
N ASP A 166 10.42 10.49 -10.45
CA ASP A 166 10.56 11.58 -11.41
C ASP A 166 9.91 12.90 -10.95
N THR A 167 9.43 12.96 -9.70
CA THR A 167 8.85 14.17 -9.05
C THR A 167 7.62 14.76 -9.77
N ILE A 168 7.02 14.01 -10.70
CA ILE A 168 5.96 14.53 -11.58
C ILE A 168 4.66 14.83 -10.82
N ASP A 169 4.44 14.11 -9.72
CA ASP A 169 3.39 14.28 -8.73
C ASP A 169 3.44 15.64 -8.04
N GLU A 170 4.64 16.16 -7.77
CA GLU A 170 4.87 17.43 -7.05
C GLU A 170 5.35 18.57 -7.96
N TYR A 171 5.30 18.35 -9.27
CA TYR A 171 5.71 19.36 -10.25
C TYR A 171 4.58 20.33 -10.57
N ASN A 172 4.87 21.64 -10.55
CA ASN A 172 3.96 22.72 -10.96
C ASN A 172 2.66 22.84 -10.14
N CYS A 173 2.74 22.57 -8.83
CA CYS A 173 1.64 22.77 -7.89
C CYS A 173 1.35 24.25 -7.64
N LYS A 174 0.07 24.62 -7.69
CA LYS A 174 -0.40 26.01 -7.53
C LYS A 174 -0.38 26.49 -6.08
N ASP A 175 -0.70 25.60 -5.15
CA ASP A 175 -0.60 25.83 -3.72
C ASP A 175 0.76 25.37 -3.22
N ARG A 176 1.45 26.25 -2.48
CA ARG A 176 2.81 26.01 -1.95
C ARG A 176 2.82 25.79 -0.44
N THR A 177 1.67 25.56 0.17
CA THR A 177 1.57 25.41 1.61
C THR A 177 1.61 23.94 1.97
N TYR A 178 2.74 23.50 2.52
CA TYR A 178 2.88 22.21 3.16
C TYR A 178 2.04 22.18 4.45
N ILE A 179 0.98 21.37 4.48
CA ILE A 179 0.17 21.13 5.68
C ILE A 179 0.17 19.64 5.95
N CYS A 180 0.80 19.24 7.05
CA CYS A 180 0.71 17.89 7.57
C CYS A 180 -0.06 17.87 8.90
N ASP A 181 -1.39 17.87 8.78
CA ASP A 181 -2.30 17.83 9.92
C ASP A 181 -2.82 16.42 10.25
N PHE A 182 -2.37 15.41 9.50
CA PHE A 182 -2.75 13.99 9.61
C PHE A 182 -4.21 13.66 9.29
N GLU A 183 -5.08 14.65 9.04
CA GLU A 183 -6.53 14.45 8.93
C GLU A 183 -6.94 13.59 7.74
N ASN A 184 -6.15 13.64 6.67
CA ASN A 184 -6.36 12.85 5.46
C ASN A 184 -5.71 11.46 5.51
N GLY A 185 -5.12 11.07 6.64
CA GLY A 185 -4.51 9.74 6.76
C GLY A 185 -3.11 9.62 6.19
N ASN A 186 -2.49 10.74 5.84
CA ASN A 186 -1.13 10.77 5.34
C ASN A 186 -0.19 11.29 6.45
N ILE A 187 1.03 10.79 6.48
CA ILE A 187 2.11 11.29 7.33
C ILE A 187 3.08 12.21 6.59
N CYS A 188 2.72 12.61 5.37
CA CYS A 188 3.34 13.67 4.59
C CYS A 188 4.84 13.44 4.34
N SER A 189 5.16 12.25 3.83
CA SER A 189 6.53 11.74 3.62
C SER A 189 7.36 11.56 4.89
N LEU A 190 6.79 11.67 6.09
CA LEU A 190 7.49 11.17 7.27
C LEU A 190 7.67 9.67 7.13
N GLU A 191 8.88 9.19 7.31
CA GLU A 191 9.20 7.77 7.30
C GLU A 191 9.46 7.31 8.73
N GLN A 192 8.91 6.16 9.07
CA GLN A 192 9.25 5.47 10.31
C GLN A 192 10.20 4.33 10.03
N GLU A 193 11.22 4.20 10.86
CA GLU A 193 12.02 2.98 10.88
C GLU A 193 11.11 1.84 11.35
N SER A 194 11.03 0.77 10.56
CA SER A 194 10.14 -0.38 10.79
C SER A 194 10.90 -1.70 10.80
N ASP A 195 12.21 -1.59 11.04
CA ASP A 195 13.16 -2.66 11.29
C ASP A 195 13.35 -2.91 12.79
N ASP A 196 12.96 -1.96 13.64
CA ASP A 196 12.84 -2.18 15.07
C ASP A 196 11.58 -3.02 15.37
N THR A 197 11.60 -3.68 16.51
CA THR A 197 10.53 -4.61 16.91
C THR A 197 9.16 -3.93 16.85
N MET A 198 8.12 -4.66 16.43
CA MET A 198 6.70 -4.22 16.28
C MET A 198 6.04 -3.53 17.51
N MET A 199 6.81 -3.27 18.57
CA MET A 199 6.41 -2.78 19.88
C MET A 199 6.47 -1.23 19.97
N SER A 200 7.05 -0.54 18.97
CA SER A 200 7.49 0.87 19.11
C SER A 200 7.14 1.78 17.93
N GLU A 201 6.03 1.52 17.25
CA GLU A 201 5.70 2.22 16.01
C GLU A 201 4.93 3.53 16.24
N TRP A 202 5.17 4.52 15.38
CA TRP A 202 4.28 5.68 15.27
C TRP A 202 3.00 5.25 14.58
N VAL A 203 1.89 5.50 15.25
CA VAL A 203 0.61 4.95 14.85
C VAL A 203 -0.41 6.10 14.85
N MET A 204 -1.13 6.31 13.75
CA MET A 204 -2.16 7.36 13.61
C MET A 204 -3.48 7.05 14.36
N VAL A 205 -3.78 7.80 15.42
CA VAL A 205 -4.99 7.63 16.26
C VAL A 205 -6.02 8.73 16.02
N ASN A 206 -7.30 8.41 16.22
CA ASN A 206 -8.31 9.43 16.46
C ASN A 206 -8.12 10.00 17.87
N SER A 207 -8.16 11.31 18.00
CA SER A 207 -7.99 12.01 19.27
C SER A 207 -9.01 11.55 20.34
N SER A 208 -10.24 11.21 19.95
CA SER A 208 -11.28 10.66 20.82
C SER A 208 -10.95 9.28 21.40
N ASN A 209 -10.01 8.55 20.79
CA ASN A 209 -9.62 7.19 21.20
C ASN A 209 -8.33 7.20 22.04
N THR A 210 -7.80 8.39 22.36
CA THR A 210 -6.61 8.53 23.19
C THR A 210 -6.98 8.55 24.68
N PRO A 211 -6.08 8.07 25.57
CA PRO A 211 -6.27 8.26 27.01
C PRO A 211 -6.47 9.74 27.34
N GLY A 212 -7.60 10.08 27.95
CA GLY A 212 -7.93 11.45 28.31
C GLY A 212 -8.58 12.30 27.20
N ASN A 213 -8.93 11.72 26.04
CA ASN A 213 -9.57 12.42 24.92
C ASN A 213 -8.80 13.70 24.56
N LEU A 214 -7.54 13.53 24.14
CA LEU A 214 -6.68 14.66 23.77
C LEU A 214 -7.42 15.60 22.79
N GLN A 215 -7.08 16.88 22.84
CA GLN A 215 -7.63 17.88 21.93
C GLN A 215 -6.71 17.96 20.72
N ASP A 216 -7.23 17.61 19.55
CA ASP A 216 -6.57 17.88 18.29
C ASP A 216 -6.50 19.39 18.06
N HIS A 217 -5.34 19.85 17.56
CA HIS A 217 -5.07 21.27 17.32
C HIS A 217 -5.78 21.77 16.06
N THR A 218 -5.92 20.93 15.03
CA THR A 218 -6.49 21.30 13.72
C THR A 218 -7.95 21.72 13.86
N PHE A 219 -8.75 20.92 14.55
CA PHE A 219 -10.17 21.20 14.80
C PHE A 219 -10.46 21.82 16.17
N GLN A 220 -9.43 21.95 17.02
CA GLN A 220 -9.56 22.42 18.41
C GLN A 220 -10.61 21.63 19.19
N ASN A 221 -10.74 20.33 18.91
CA ASN A 221 -11.65 19.41 19.60
C ASN A 221 -11.09 17.97 19.49
N ASN A 222 -11.82 16.96 19.97
CA ASN A 222 -11.34 15.57 19.97
C ASN A 222 -11.70 14.78 18.69
N SER A 223 -12.10 15.44 17.60
CA SER A 223 -12.55 14.77 16.36
C SER A 223 -11.46 14.60 15.30
N GLY A 224 -10.27 15.16 15.53
CA GLY A 224 -9.12 15.06 14.63
C GLY A 224 -8.26 13.82 14.84
N THR A 225 -7.14 13.79 14.13
CA THR A 225 -6.20 12.68 14.10
C THR A 225 -4.78 13.15 14.43
N MET A 226 -4.00 12.25 15.03
CA MET A 226 -2.62 12.55 15.40
C MET A 226 -1.78 11.29 15.37
N LEU A 227 -0.46 11.46 15.26
CA LEU A 227 0.47 10.38 15.49
C LEU A 227 0.71 10.19 16.99
N LYS A 228 0.65 8.93 17.43
CA LYS A 228 0.95 8.51 18.81
C LYS A 228 1.94 7.35 18.77
N ILE A 229 2.85 7.30 19.74
CA ILE A 229 3.64 6.10 20.03
C ILE A 229 2.98 5.38 21.20
N ASN A 230 2.87 4.05 21.13
CA ASN A 230 2.52 3.26 22.31
C ASN A 230 3.76 3.10 23.21
N THR A 231 3.71 3.67 24.42
CA THR A 231 4.85 3.67 25.34
C THR A 231 4.74 2.60 26.43
N GLU A 232 3.67 1.79 26.44
CA GLU A 232 3.41 0.80 27.49
C GLU A 232 4.41 -0.36 27.47
N GLU A 233 5.02 -0.63 26.31
CA GLU A 233 5.98 -1.72 26.11
C GLU A 233 7.43 -1.22 25.93
N LEU A 234 7.66 0.10 25.95
CA LEU A 234 8.98 0.68 25.76
C LEU A 234 9.85 0.51 27.01
N LEU A 235 11.03 -0.08 26.81
CA LEU A 235 12.12 -0.08 27.79
C LEU A 235 12.89 1.25 27.74
N LYS A 236 13.61 1.55 28.82
CA LYS A 236 14.43 2.77 28.91
C LYS A 236 15.53 2.87 27.84
N SER A 237 15.93 1.74 27.26
CA SER A 237 16.94 1.65 26.19
C SER A 237 16.36 1.74 24.78
N ASP A 238 15.03 1.74 24.64
CA ASP A 238 14.42 1.70 23.33
C ASP A 238 14.47 3.10 22.69
N HIS A 239 14.66 3.10 21.38
CA HIS A 239 14.75 4.30 20.56
C HIS A 239 13.67 4.21 19.48
N VAL A 240 12.98 5.33 19.24
CA VAL A 240 12.01 5.46 18.14
C VAL A 240 12.53 6.53 17.21
N PHE A 241 12.62 6.19 15.92
CA PHE A 241 13.13 7.08 14.89
C PHE A 241 12.01 7.48 13.92
N MET A 242 11.97 8.76 13.60
CA MET A 242 11.15 9.33 12.55
C MET A 242 12.03 10.27 11.74
N SER A 243 12.05 10.07 10.43
CA SER A 243 12.83 10.85 9.48
C SER A 243 11.94 11.47 8.41
N HIS A 244 12.50 12.44 7.69
CA HIS A 244 11.93 13.05 6.50
C HIS A 244 13.04 13.14 5.46
N TYR A 245 12.70 12.95 4.18
CA TYR A 245 13.64 13.06 3.05
C TYR A 245 13.55 14.42 2.33
#